data_AF-A0AAD8D5X5-F1
#
_entry.id   AF-A0AAD8D5X5-F1
#
_cell.length_a   1.000
_cell.length_b   1.000
_cell.length_c   1.000
_cell.angle_alpha   90.00
_cell.angle_beta   90.00
_cell.angle_gamma   90.00
#
_symmetry.space_group_name_H-M   'P 1'
#
loop_
_entity.id
_entity.type
_entity.pdbx_description
1 polymer ?
#
loop_
_entity_poly.entity_id
_entity_poly.type
_entity_poly.pdbx_seq_one_letter_code
_entity_poly.pdbx_strand_id
1 'polypeptide(L)'
;MSGKVTKPKEEKDVPKVQDDAAQAGTQEYIMLRQDSIHSADIRNKESPFRAKCHEIFCCPLKQVNLKENTEPEEPQLKGIVTKLFSRQGFHLQLQADGTIDGTKEEDNGYTLFNLIPVGLRVVAIQGVQTKLYLAMNSEGYLYTSEHFTPECKFKESVFENYYVTYSSMIYRQQQSGRGWYLGLNKEGEIMKGNHVKKNKPAAHFLPKPLKVAMYREPSLHDLTEFSRSGSGTPTKSRSASAVLNGGKAVSQNEST
;
A
#
# COMPACT_ATOMS: atom_id res chain seq x y z
N MET A 1 38.92 -12.01 48.85
CA MET A 1 38.87 -10.88 47.89
C MET A 1 38.66 -11.48 46.50
N SER A 2 37.41 -11.56 46.03
CA SER A 2 37.09 -12.11 44.70
C SER A 2 36.59 -10.99 43.81
N GLY A 3 37.48 -10.46 42.97
CA GLY A 3 37.15 -9.45 41.97
C GLY A 3 36.50 -10.08 40.75
N LYS A 4 35.25 -9.72 40.44
CA LYS A 4 34.61 -10.00 39.16
C LYS A 4 35.13 -9.02 38.12
N VAL A 5 35.79 -9.53 37.09
CA VAL A 5 36.14 -8.77 35.88
C VAL A 5 34.92 -8.72 34.97
N THR A 6 34.28 -7.57 34.88
CA THR A 6 33.23 -7.29 33.90
C THR A 6 33.86 -6.92 32.56
N LYS A 7 33.62 -7.73 31.52
CA LYS A 7 33.98 -7.40 30.13
C LYS A 7 33.18 -6.17 29.64
N PRO A 8 33.76 -5.27 28.84
CA PRO A 8 33.01 -4.19 28.21
C PRO A 8 32.03 -4.76 27.16
N LYS A 9 30.81 -4.23 27.12
CA LYS A 9 29.89 -4.44 26.00
C LYS A 9 30.39 -3.60 24.83
N GLU A 10 30.68 -4.27 23.73
CA GLU A 10 30.94 -3.66 22.43
C GLU A 10 29.64 -3.02 21.92
N GLU A 11 29.56 -1.71 22.02
CA GLU A 11 28.50 -0.90 21.41
C GLU A 11 28.78 -0.89 19.90
N LYS A 12 28.02 -1.67 19.14
CA LYS A 12 28.07 -1.64 17.68
C LYS A 12 27.53 -0.28 17.23
N ASP A 13 28.45 0.59 16.82
CA ASP A 13 28.15 1.81 16.07
C ASP A 13 27.28 1.44 14.85
N VAL A 14 25.99 1.80 14.93
CA VAL A 14 25.11 1.83 13.76
C VAL A 14 25.58 2.99 12.90
N PRO A 15 25.81 2.82 11.58
CA PRO A 15 26.44 3.86 10.77
C PRO A 15 25.48 5.02 10.55
N LYS A 16 25.70 6.09 11.32
CA LYS A 16 25.04 7.41 11.27
C LYS A 16 24.92 8.02 9.84
N VAL A 17 25.79 7.59 8.93
CA VAL A 17 25.85 8.07 7.53
C VAL A 17 24.63 7.64 6.69
N GLN A 18 24.04 6.47 6.96
CA GLN A 18 22.81 6.06 6.27
C GLN A 18 21.61 6.93 6.66
N ASP A 19 21.65 7.51 7.86
CA ASP A 19 20.57 8.34 8.39
C ASP A 19 20.58 9.80 7.88
N ASP A 20 21.68 10.33 7.37
CA ASP A 20 21.65 11.67 6.79
C ASP A 20 21.12 11.66 5.34
N ALA A 21 21.53 10.68 4.54
CA ALA A 21 21.12 10.55 3.13
C ALA A 21 19.62 10.22 2.97
N ALA A 22 19.11 9.37 3.85
CA ALA A 22 17.70 9.00 3.83
C ALA A 22 16.79 10.09 4.42
N GLN A 23 17.33 10.99 5.27
CA GLN A 23 16.60 12.16 5.72
C GLN A 23 16.37 13.12 4.56
N ALA A 24 17.39 13.33 3.73
CA ALA A 24 17.28 14.14 2.51
C ALA A 24 16.25 13.56 1.52
N GLY A 25 16.29 12.24 1.26
CA GLY A 25 15.32 11.58 0.37
C GLY A 25 13.87 11.65 0.88
N THR A 26 13.67 11.50 2.20
CA THR A 26 12.35 11.69 2.81
C THR A 26 11.91 13.16 2.76
N GLN A 27 12.82 14.12 2.93
CA GLN A 27 12.52 15.55 2.79
C GLN A 27 12.05 15.88 1.36
N GLU A 28 12.77 15.38 0.35
CA GLU A 28 12.40 15.52 -1.06
C GLU A 28 11.04 14.90 -1.35
N TYR A 29 10.80 13.68 -0.85
CA TYR A 29 9.49 13.05 -0.92
C TYR A 29 8.39 13.92 -0.30
N ILE A 30 8.60 14.44 0.92
CA ILE A 30 7.63 15.29 1.60
C ILE A 30 7.34 16.56 0.76
N MET A 31 8.36 17.22 0.23
CA MET A 31 8.21 18.39 -0.63
C MET A 31 7.40 18.08 -1.88
N LEU A 32 7.75 17.01 -2.61
CA LEU A 32 7.01 16.56 -3.80
C LEU A 32 5.54 16.21 -3.49
N ARG A 33 5.27 15.74 -2.26
CA ARG A 33 3.92 15.39 -1.82
C ARG A 33 3.10 16.60 -1.37
N GLN A 34 3.71 17.65 -0.83
CA GLN A 34 3.00 18.82 -0.29
C GLN A 34 2.19 19.54 -1.39
N ASP A 35 2.76 19.65 -2.59
CA ASP A 35 2.11 20.24 -3.76
C ASP A 35 0.95 19.38 -4.28
N SER A 36 1.16 18.05 -4.32
CA SER A 36 0.13 17.11 -4.75
C SER A 36 -1.04 17.04 -3.77
N ILE A 37 -0.79 17.20 -2.46
CA ILE A 37 -1.83 17.24 -1.43
C ILE A 37 -2.70 18.48 -1.58
N HIS A 38 -2.10 19.67 -1.73
CA HIS A 38 -2.87 20.91 -1.96
C HIS A 38 -3.70 20.82 -3.24
N SER A 39 -3.15 20.25 -4.31
CA SER A 39 -3.89 20.04 -5.56
C SER A 39 -5.10 19.11 -5.39
N ALA A 40 -4.98 18.04 -4.60
CA ALA A 40 -6.10 17.14 -4.30
C ALA A 40 -7.14 17.78 -3.36
N ASP A 41 -6.70 18.58 -2.38
CA ASP A 41 -7.58 19.28 -1.45
C ASP A 41 -8.39 20.39 -2.13
N ILE A 42 -7.80 21.12 -3.08
CA ILE A 42 -8.50 22.15 -3.87
C ILE A 42 -9.61 21.49 -4.70
N ARG A 43 -9.34 20.35 -5.36
CA ARG A 43 -10.35 19.61 -6.12
C ARG A 43 -11.50 19.10 -5.25
N ASN A 44 -11.21 18.59 -4.05
CA ASN A 44 -12.27 18.18 -3.10
C ASN A 44 -13.10 19.36 -2.55
N LYS A 45 -12.63 20.61 -2.72
CA LYS A 45 -13.32 21.83 -2.27
C LYS A 45 -14.13 22.54 -3.35
N GLU A 46 -14.06 22.14 -4.61
CA GLU A 46 -15.01 22.56 -5.66
C GLU A 46 -16.21 21.59 -5.65
N SER A 47 -17.48 21.90 -5.33
CA SER A 47 -18.22 23.14 -5.06
C SER A 47 -19.57 22.77 -4.38
N PRO A 48 -20.02 23.44 -3.29
CA PRO A 48 -21.40 23.32 -2.77
C PRO A 48 -22.46 24.01 -3.65
N PHE A 49 -22.07 24.69 -4.73
CA PHE A 49 -22.92 25.60 -5.51
C PHE A 49 -23.42 25.03 -6.85
N ARG A 50 -23.10 23.77 -7.20
CA ARG A 50 -23.62 23.16 -8.44
C ARG A 50 -25.07 22.63 -8.31
N ALA A 51 -25.70 22.80 -7.15
CA ALA A 51 -27.07 22.36 -6.87
C ALA A 51 -28.00 23.53 -6.50
N LYS A 52 -28.14 24.55 -7.37
CA LYS A 52 -29.32 25.44 -7.43
C LYS A 52 -29.20 26.44 -8.58
N CYS A 53 -29.53 26.00 -9.79
CA CYS A 53 -30.03 26.87 -10.87
C CYS A 53 -31.06 26.07 -11.67
N HIS A 54 -32.18 25.74 -11.04
CA HIS A 54 -33.43 25.61 -11.75
C HIS A 54 -34.38 26.62 -11.10
N GLU A 55 -35.01 27.41 -11.94
CA GLU A 55 -36.00 28.46 -11.66
C GLU A 55 -35.50 29.90 -11.52
N ILE A 56 -36.18 30.74 -12.33
CA ILE A 56 -36.39 32.20 -12.26
C ILE A 56 -35.30 33.10 -12.92
N PHE A 57 -35.42 33.34 -14.24
CA PHE A 57 -35.98 34.58 -14.85
C PHE A 57 -35.51 34.81 -16.31
N CYS A 58 -36.43 35.27 -17.16
CA CYS A 58 -36.29 35.55 -18.59
C CYS A 58 -35.20 36.55 -19.00
N CYS A 59 -34.48 36.28 -20.10
CA CYS A 59 -34.18 37.26 -21.17
C CYS A 59 -33.56 36.60 -22.42
N PRO A 60 -34.06 36.84 -23.66
CA PRO A 60 -33.45 36.32 -24.88
C PRO A 60 -32.53 37.38 -25.50
N LEU A 61 -31.22 37.31 -25.23
CA LEU A 61 -30.23 38.05 -26.00
C LEU A 61 -29.12 37.10 -26.48
N LYS A 62 -29.00 37.05 -27.80
CA LYS A 62 -27.94 36.37 -28.55
C LYS A 62 -26.57 36.71 -27.95
N GLN A 63 -25.91 35.70 -27.38
CA GLN A 63 -24.46 35.65 -27.35
C GLN A 63 -24.04 34.50 -28.24
N VAL A 64 -23.35 34.86 -29.32
CA VAL A 64 -22.56 33.94 -30.12
C VAL A 64 -21.41 33.51 -29.22
N ASN A 65 -21.62 32.44 -28.46
CA ASN A 65 -20.55 31.79 -27.73
C ASN A 65 -19.90 30.81 -28.71
N LEU A 66 -18.71 31.16 -29.20
CA LEU A 66 -17.78 30.21 -29.78
C LEU A 66 -17.59 29.12 -28.73
N LYS A 67 -18.28 27.99 -28.92
CA LYS A 67 -18.02 26.76 -28.17
C LYS A 67 -16.61 26.32 -28.55
N GLU A 68 -15.64 26.79 -27.78
CA GLU A 68 -14.39 26.09 -27.62
C GLU A 68 -14.77 24.75 -26.96
N ASN A 69 -14.78 23.69 -27.78
CA ASN A 69 -14.93 22.31 -27.31
C ASN A 69 -13.67 21.94 -26.53
N THR A 70 -13.55 22.46 -25.32
CA THR A 70 -12.60 21.93 -24.35
C THR A 70 -13.33 20.77 -23.68
N GLU A 71 -13.06 19.55 -24.17
CA GLU A 71 -13.33 18.34 -23.41
C GLU A 71 -12.81 18.56 -21.97
N PRO A 72 -13.60 18.29 -20.92
CA PRO A 72 -13.10 18.45 -19.56
C PRO A 72 -11.92 17.50 -19.39
N GLU A 73 -10.71 18.05 -19.35
CA GLU A 73 -9.47 17.34 -19.03
C GLU A 73 -9.73 16.46 -17.81
N GLU A 74 -9.66 15.13 -17.99
CA GLU A 74 -9.88 14.19 -16.90
C GLU A 74 -8.97 14.55 -15.71
N PRO A 75 -9.45 14.49 -14.46
CA PRO A 75 -8.67 14.94 -13.31
C PRO A 75 -7.37 14.14 -13.21
N GLN A 76 -6.25 14.79 -13.57
CA GLN A 76 -4.93 14.19 -13.51
C GLN A 76 -4.34 14.40 -12.12
N LEU A 77 -4.09 13.30 -11.42
CA LEU A 77 -3.43 13.24 -10.14
C LEU A 77 -1.90 13.32 -10.34
N LYS A 78 -1.26 14.31 -9.71
CA LYS A 78 0.20 14.43 -9.68
C LYS A 78 0.76 13.43 -8.66
N GLY A 79 1.27 12.29 -9.12
CA GLY A 79 1.94 11.29 -8.27
C GLY A 79 3.43 11.21 -8.56
N ILE A 80 4.06 10.14 -8.07
CA ILE A 80 5.49 9.87 -8.34
C ILE A 80 5.70 8.40 -8.72
N VAL A 81 6.78 8.17 -9.47
CA VAL A 81 7.39 6.86 -9.60
C VAL A 81 8.54 6.79 -8.59
N THR A 82 8.57 5.76 -7.76
CA THR A 82 9.51 5.65 -6.64
C THR A 82 9.86 4.19 -6.32
N LYS A 83 10.97 3.98 -5.63
CA LYS A 83 11.26 2.72 -4.92
C LYS A 83 10.93 2.89 -3.44
N LEU A 84 10.44 1.85 -2.78
CA LEU A 84 10.20 1.85 -1.34
C LEU A 84 11.25 1.01 -0.64
N PHE A 85 12.26 1.67 -0.05
CA PHE A 85 13.32 0.98 0.68
C PHE A 85 12.92 0.78 2.15
N SER A 86 12.78 -0.46 2.57
CA SER A 86 12.49 -0.82 3.97
C SER A 86 13.72 -0.60 4.84
N ARG A 87 13.51 -0.09 6.06
CA ARG A 87 14.55 -0.01 7.11
C ARG A 87 15.19 -1.37 7.41
N GLN A 88 14.49 -2.46 7.08
CA GLN A 88 14.98 -3.83 7.23
C GLN A 88 16.11 -4.18 6.24
N GLY A 89 16.44 -3.29 5.28
CA GLY A 89 17.54 -3.45 4.33
C GLY A 89 17.13 -4.05 2.99
N PHE A 90 15.86 -3.90 2.60
CA PHE A 90 15.30 -4.47 1.37
C PHE A 90 14.49 -3.43 0.61
N HIS A 91 14.54 -3.47 -0.72
CA HIS A 91 13.58 -2.83 -1.59
C HIS A 91 12.31 -3.66 -1.63
N LEU A 92 11.15 -3.05 -1.35
CA LEU A 92 9.87 -3.69 -1.62
C LEU A 92 9.81 -4.07 -3.10
N GLN A 93 9.31 -5.27 -3.41
CA GLN A 93 9.10 -5.71 -4.78
C GLN A 93 7.70 -6.32 -4.94
N LEU A 94 7.18 -6.20 -6.15
CA LEU A 94 5.94 -6.81 -6.59
C LEU A 94 6.20 -7.56 -7.89
N GLN A 95 6.35 -8.88 -7.78
CA GLN A 95 6.76 -9.76 -8.87
C GLN A 95 5.61 -10.03 -9.85
N ALA A 96 5.95 -10.59 -11.03
CA ALA A 96 4.99 -10.84 -12.11
C ALA A 96 3.85 -11.80 -11.74
N ASP A 97 4.11 -12.72 -10.80
CA ASP A 97 3.13 -13.67 -10.27
C ASP A 97 2.22 -13.08 -9.18
N GLY A 98 2.42 -11.80 -8.83
CA GLY A 98 1.71 -11.11 -7.76
C GLY A 98 2.32 -11.30 -6.37
N THR A 99 3.48 -11.96 -6.25
CA THR A 99 4.19 -12.11 -4.96
C THR A 99 4.73 -10.76 -4.48
N ILE A 100 4.53 -10.48 -3.19
CA ILE A 100 5.01 -9.27 -2.51
C ILE A 100 6.04 -9.67 -1.46
N ASP A 101 7.25 -9.15 -1.58
CA ASP A 101 8.37 -9.40 -0.68
C ASP A 101 9.43 -8.30 -0.80
N GLY A 102 10.60 -8.52 -0.24
CA GLY A 102 11.74 -7.61 -0.23
C GLY A 102 12.94 -8.21 -0.92
N THR A 103 13.57 -7.45 -1.81
CA THR A 103 14.82 -7.83 -2.50
C THR A 103 15.97 -6.88 -2.16
N LYS A 104 17.19 -7.37 -2.29
CA LYS A 104 18.42 -6.55 -2.21
C LYS A 104 18.89 -6.08 -3.59
N GLU A 105 18.27 -6.56 -4.65
CA GLU A 105 18.61 -6.17 -6.02
C GLU A 105 18.10 -4.77 -6.32
N GLU A 106 19.02 -3.82 -6.51
CA GLU A 106 18.64 -2.43 -6.76
C GLU A 106 18.09 -2.23 -8.19
N ASP A 107 18.59 -2.95 -9.19
CA ASP A 107 18.24 -2.75 -10.61
C ASP A 107 17.03 -3.56 -11.08
N ASN A 108 16.29 -4.17 -10.15
CA ASN A 108 15.09 -4.93 -10.48
C ASN A 108 13.90 -4.00 -10.79
N GLY A 109 13.34 -4.11 -11.99
CA GLY A 109 12.17 -3.33 -12.43
C GLY A 109 10.91 -3.55 -11.60
N TYR A 110 10.77 -4.68 -10.90
CA TYR A 110 9.65 -4.98 -10.00
C TYR A 110 9.70 -4.23 -8.66
N THR A 111 10.76 -3.46 -8.41
CA THR A 111 10.88 -2.58 -7.23
C THR A 111 10.31 -1.17 -7.46
N LEU A 112 9.84 -0.90 -8.68
CA LEU A 112 9.28 0.39 -9.07
C LEU A 112 7.78 0.44 -8.81
N PHE A 113 7.34 1.47 -8.10
CA PHE A 113 5.94 1.71 -7.78
C PHE A 113 5.47 3.09 -8.23
N ASN A 114 4.23 3.15 -8.70
CA ASN A 114 3.47 4.38 -8.80
C ASN A 114 2.84 4.66 -7.43
N LEU A 115 3.19 5.79 -6.82
CA LEU A 115 2.50 6.33 -5.64
C LEU A 115 1.51 7.40 -6.11
N ILE A 116 0.23 7.02 -6.14
CA ILE A 116 -0.84 7.82 -6.70
C ILE A 116 -1.64 8.44 -5.54
N PRO A 117 -1.75 9.77 -5.43
CA PRO A 117 -2.48 10.40 -4.33
C PRO A 117 -3.98 10.33 -4.57
N VAL A 118 -4.67 9.51 -3.78
CA VAL A 118 -6.13 9.28 -3.87
C VAL A 118 -6.90 9.95 -2.72
N GLY A 119 -6.23 10.86 -2.00
CA GLY A 119 -6.80 11.66 -0.93
C GLY A 119 -5.73 12.35 -0.09
N LEU A 120 -6.17 13.14 0.90
CA LEU A 120 -5.28 13.83 1.83
C LEU A 120 -4.46 12.81 2.63
N ARG A 121 -3.16 12.72 2.33
CA ARG A 121 -2.24 11.72 2.94
C ARG A 121 -2.73 10.28 2.73
N VAL A 122 -3.42 10.02 1.62
CA VAL A 122 -3.84 8.69 1.20
C VAL A 122 -3.28 8.40 -0.19
N VAL A 123 -2.64 7.25 -0.32
CA VAL A 123 -2.01 6.82 -1.56
C VAL A 123 -2.53 5.45 -1.97
N ALA A 124 -2.63 5.24 -3.29
CA ALA A 124 -2.61 3.91 -3.89
C ALA A 124 -1.16 3.58 -4.26
N ILE A 125 -0.76 2.34 -4.02
CA ILE A 125 0.58 1.84 -4.35
C ILE A 125 0.40 0.79 -5.45
N GLN A 126 0.91 1.07 -6.65
CA GLN A 126 0.76 0.20 -7.82
C GLN A 126 2.12 -0.20 -8.37
N GLY A 127 2.33 -1.48 -8.67
CA GLY A 127 3.54 -1.93 -9.36
C GLY A 127 3.63 -1.36 -10.77
N VAL A 128 4.76 -0.76 -11.13
CA VAL A 128 4.94 -0.17 -12.47
C VAL A 128 4.85 -1.23 -13.56
N GLN A 129 5.46 -2.40 -13.33
CA GLN A 129 5.55 -3.48 -14.31
C GLN A 129 4.26 -4.29 -14.40
N THR A 130 3.67 -4.65 -13.25
CA THR A 130 2.50 -5.52 -13.18
C THR A 130 1.18 -4.79 -13.31
N LYS A 131 1.16 -3.48 -13.05
CA LYS A 131 -0.06 -2.65 -12.91
C LYS A 131 -1.01 -3.09 -11.79
N LEU A 132 -0.61 -4.05 -10.97
CA LEU A 132 -1.37 -4.49 -9.80
C LEU A 132 -1.22 -3.48 -8.65
N TYR A 133 -2.30 -3.24 -7.93
CA TYR A 133 -2.32 -2.49 -6.69
C TYR A 133 -1.96 -3.39 -5.52
N LEU A 134 -1.20 -2.85 -4.57
CA LEU A 134 -1.15 -3.44 -3.24
C LEU A 134 -2.49 -3.20 -2.55
N ALA A 135 -2.97 -4.19 -1.80
CA ALA A 135 -4.19 -4.11 -1.03
C ALA A 135 -4.03 -4.87 0.30
N MET A 136 -4.83 -4.52 1.29
CA MET A 136 -4.86 -5.21 2.59
C MET A 136 -6.27 -5.63 2.93
N ASN A 137 -6.49 -6.92 3.13
CA ASN A 137 -7.81 -7.46 3.43
C ASN A 137 -8.21 -7.32 4.90
N SER A 138 -9.46 -7.64 5.21
CA SER A 138 -10.04 -7.57 6.56
C SER A 138 -9.36 -8.47 7.61
N GLU A 139 -8.61 -9.47 7.18
CA GLU A 139 -7.79 -10.31 8.06
C GLU A 139 -6.40 -9.71 8.30
N GLY A 140 -5.98 -8.75 7.48
CA GLY A 140 -4.69 -8.06 7.57
C GLY A 140 -3.63 -8.67 6.66
N TYR A 141 -3.98 -9.57 5.75
CA TYR A 141 -3.05 -10.06 4.73
C TYR A 141 -2.90 -9.03 3.63
N LEU A 142 -1.66 -8.82 3.20
CA LEU A 142 -1.35 -8.04 2.01
C LEU A 142 -1.51 -8.95 0.80
N TYR A 143 -2.14 -8.42 -0.23
CA TYR A 143 -2.37 -9.11 -1.48
C TYR A 143 -2.34 -8.11 -2.63
N THR A 144 -2.44 -8.60 -3.85
CA THR A 144 -2.44 -7.80 -5.07
C THR A 144 -3.83 -7.76 -5.69
N SER A 145 -4.20 -6.61 -6.25
CA SER A 145 -5.50 -6.42 -6.89
C SER A 145 -5.34 -5.75 -8.24
N GLU A 146 -6.02 -6.26 -9.26
CA GLU A 146 -6.11 -5.61 -10.58
C GLU A 146 -6.94 -4.33 -10.53
N HIS A 147 -7.97 -4.33 -9.68
CA HIS A 147 -8.91 -3.22 -9.55
C HIS A 147 -8.56 -2.35 -8.36
N PHE A 148 -8.79 -1.05 -8.51
CA PHE A 148 -8.65 -0.12 -7.40
C PHE A 148 -9.89 -0.22 -6.50
N THR A 149 -9.69 -0.73 -5.28
CA THR A 149 -10.75 -0.91 -4.27
C THR A 149 -10.45 -0.10 -3.02
N PRO A 150 -11.37 0.02 -2.05
CA PRO A 150 -11.09 0.62 -0.75
C PRO A 150 -9.90 -0.03 0.01
N GLU A 151 -9.65 -1.33 -0.22
CA GLU A 151 -8.53 -2.07 0.37
C GLU A 151 -7.16 -1.64 -0.19
N CYS A 152 -7.14 -0.98 -1.36
CA CYS A 152 -5.93 -0.44 -1.99
C CYS A 152 -5.50 0.93 -1.43
N LYS A 153 -6.29 1.51 -0.51
CA LYS A 153 -6.04 2.85 0.05
C LYS A 153 -5.18 2.76 1.29
N PHE A 154 -3.97 3.30 1.22
CA PHE A 154 -3.05 3.39 2.36
C PHE A 154 -2.91 4.82 2.85
N LYS A 155 -3.12 5.02 4.16
CA LYS A 155 -2.75 6.26 4.83
C LYS A 155 -1.24 6.29 4.99
N GLU A 156 -0.60 7.29 4.39
CA GLU A 156 0.81 7.57 4.61
C GLU A 156 1.00 8.46 5.84
N SER A 157 2.03 8.20 6.63
CA SER A 157 2.37 9.01 7.80
C SER A 157 3.86 9.00 8.05
N VAL A 158 4.42 10.19 8.22
CA VAL A 158 5.82 10.37 8.61
C VAL A 158 5.99 9.92 10.06
N PHE A 159 7.10 9.24 10.33
CA PHE A 159 7.52 8.77 11.63
C PHE A 159 8.93 9.28 11.93
N GLU A 160 9.10 9.92 13.10
CA GLU A 160 10.35 10.53 13.55
C GLU A 160 11.01 11.46 12.51
N ASN A 161 10.20 12.11 11.66
CA ASN A 161 10.63 12.99 10.56
C ASN A 161 11.55 12.34 9.51
N TYR A 162 11.66 11.01 9.51
CA TYR A 162 12.63 10.32 8.67
C TYR A 162 12.03 9.14 7.91
N TYR A 163 11.15 8.36 8.53
CA TYR A 163 10.50 7.22 7.88
C TYR A 163 9.10 7.56 7.43
N VAL A 164 8.62 6.89 6.40
CA VAL A 164 7.20 6.86 6.00
C VAL A 164 6.61 5.50 6.36
N THR A 165 5.42 5.54 6.94
CA THR A 165 4.62 4.36 7.28
C THR A 165 3.34 4.37 6.45
N TYR A 166 2.91 3.19 5.99
CA TYR A 166 1.68 3.01 5.22
C TYR A 166 0.74 2.10 5.99
N SER A 167 -0.47 2.59 6.29
CA SER A 167 -1.48 1.84 7.04
C SER A 167 -2.78 1.70 6.29
N SER A 168 -3.50 0.60 6.50
CA SER A 168 -4.84 0.43 5.93
C SER A 168 -5.75 1.60 6.35
N MET A 169 -6.48 2.15 5.39
CA MET A 169 -7.48 3.19 5.66
C MET A 169 -8.68 2.65 6.45
N ILE A 170 -9.07 1.40 6.21
CA ILE A 170 -10.33 0.83 6.71
C ILE A 170 -10.12 -0.23 7.81
N TYR A 171 -8.93 -0.85 7.90
CA TYR A 171 -8.66 -1.90 8.89
C TYR A 171 -7.71 -1.46 10.00
N ARG A 172 -8.11 -1.80 11.22
CA ARG A 172 -7.47 -1.40 12.47
C ARG A 172 -7.96 -2.31 13.60
N GLN A 173 -7.16 -2.41 14.66
CA GLN A 173 -7.54 -3.16 15.85
C GLN A 173 -8.78 -2.53 16.50
N GLN A 174 -9.87 -3.28 16.62
CA GLN A 174 -11.16 -2.77 17.09
C GLN A 174 -11.09 -2.16 18.50
N GLN A 175 -10.40 -2.83 19.43
CA GLN A 175 -10.36 -2.39 20.83
C GLN A 175 -9.42 -1.20 21.07
N SER A 176 -8.21 -1.23 20.49
CA SER A 176 -7.18 -0.21 20.77
C SER A 176 -7.11 0.92 19.74
N GLY A 177 -7.84 0.80 18.62
CA GLY A 177 -7.72 1.72 17.49
C GLY A 177 -6.34 1.69 16.82
N ARG A 178 -5.50 0.68 17.10
CA ARG A 178 -4.17 0.57 16.49
C ARG A 178 -4.29 0.23 15.01
N GLY A 179 -3.70 1.05 14.15
CA GLY A 179 -3.65 0.81 12.70
C GLY A 179 -2.91 -0.48 12.33
N TRP A 180 -3.24 -1.03 11.16
CA TRP A 180 -2.53 -2.14 10.53
C TRP A 180 -1.65 -1.60 9.41
N TYR A 181 -0.42 -2.08 9.32
CA TYR A 181 0.62 -1.44 8.52
C TYR A 181 1.21 -2.40 7.48
N LEU A 182 1.56 -1.87 6.31
CA LEU A 182 2.49 -2.53 5.41
C LEU A 182 3.83 -2.71 6.14
N GLY A 183 4.48 -3.86 6.01
CA GLY A 183 5.79 -4.06 6.59
C GLY A 183 6.47 -5.37 6.20
N LEU A 184 7.80 -5.35 6.27
CA LEU A 184 8.65 -6.53 6.03
C LEU A 184 9.31 -6.98 7.33
N ASN A 185 9.59 -8.28 7.46
CA ASN A 185 10.38 -8.82 8.57
C ASN A 185 11.88 -8.62 8.34
N LYS A 186 12.76 -9.28 9.11
CA LYS A 186 14.22 -9.12 8.98
C LYS A 186 14.78 -9.91 7.81
N GLU A 187 14.01 -10.86 7.32
CA GLU A 187 14.33 -11.77 6.24
C GLU A 187 13.85 -11.21 4.89
N GLY A 188 13.12 -10.09 4.90
CA GLY A 188 12.57 -9.45 3.70
C GLY A 188 11.18 -9.95 3.32
N GLU A 189 10.53 -10.76 4.14
CA GLU A 189 9.22 -11.34 3.85
C GLU A 189 8.09 -10.41 4.30
N ILE A 190 6.98 -10.44 3.57
CA ILE A 190 5.79 -9.65 3.88
C ILE A 190 5.15 -10.09 5.20
N MET A 191 4.81 -9.11 6.05
CA MET A 191 4.16 -9.37 7.34
C MET A 191 2.66 -9.08 7.30
N LYS A 192 1.89 -9.85 8.07
CA LYS A 192 0.47 -9.55 8.33
C LYS A 192 0.32 -8.18 8.99
N GLY A 193 -0.55 -7.34 8.48
CA GLY A 193 -0.63 -5.93 8.84
C GLY A 193 -0.95 -5.65 10.31
N ASN A 194 -1.71 -6.54 10.97
CA ASN A 194 -1.98 -6.45 12.40
C ASN A 194 -0.75 -6.79 13.27
N HIS A 195 0.25 -7.47 12.74
CA HIS A 195 1.52 -7.79 13.43
C HIS A 195 2.57 -6.68 13.27
N VAL A 196 2.39 -5.80 12.29
CA VAL A 196 3.26 -4.65 12.07
C VAL A 196 2.83 -3.49 12.99
N LYS A 197 3.81 -2.87 13.65
CA LYS A 197 3.58 -1.75 14.59
C LYS A 197 4.29 -0.49 14.07
N LYS A 198 3.61 0.66 14.17
CA LYS A 198 4.12 1.96 13.69
C LYS A 198 5.53 2.31 14.16
N ASN A 199 5.85 1.98 15.42
CA ASN A 199 7.13 2.29 16.06
C ASN A 199 8.18 1.17 15.91
N LYS A 200 7.96 0.21 15.02
CA LYS A 200 8.88 -0.90 14.77
C LYS A 200 9.48 -0.77 13.37
N PRO A 201 10.79 -1.07 13.22
CA PRO A 201 11.50 -1.03 11.94
C PRO A 201 10.77 -1.69 10.76
N ALA A 202 10.02 -2.76 11.01
CA ALA A 202 9.22 -3.45 10.00
C ALA A 202 8.25 -2.52 9.23
N ALA A 203 7.72 -1.47 9.87
CA ALA A 203 6.76 -0.55 9.27
C ALA A 203 7.41 0.63 8.52
N HIS A 204 8.73 0.76 8.61
CA HIS A 204 9.46 1.96 8.25
C HIS A 204 10.01 1.86 6.83
N PHE A 205 9.55 2.74 5.95
CA PHE A 205 10.02 2.81 4.57
C PHE A 205 10.62 4.18 4.27
N LEU A 206 11.57 4.18 3.35
CA LEU A 206 12.23 5.33 2.77
C LEU A 206 11.88 5.36 1.29
N PRO A 207 10.96 6.24 0.86
CA PRO A 207 10.72 6.47 -0.55
C PRO A 207 12.00 7.01 -1.19
N LYS A 208 12.40 6.45 -2.33
CA LYS A 208 13.47 6.94 -3.18
C LYS A 208 12.82 7.40 -4.51
N PRO A 209 12.34 8.66 -4.59
CA PRO A 209 11.66 9.16 -5.79
C PRO A 209 12.56 9.09 -7.02
N LEU A 210 11.99 8.74 -8.17
CA LEU A 210 12.69 8.77 -9.47
C LEU A 210 12.20 9.92 -10.34
N LYS A 211 10.87 10.08 -10.45
CA LYS A 211 10.26 11.16 -11.23
C LYS A 211 8.83 11.42 -10.79
N VAL A 212 8.37 12.63 -11.04
CA VAL A 212 6.96 13.00 -10.97
C VAL A 212 6.24 12.46 -12.22
N ALA A 213 5.00 12.01 -12.05
CA ALA A 213 4.15 11.56 -13.15
C ALA A 213 2.70 11.96 -12.92
N MET A 214 1.97 12.22 -14.01
CA MET A 214 0.54 12.46 -13.99
C MET A 214 -0.20 11.14 -14.18
N TYR A 215 -1.19 10.89 -13.34
CA TYR A 215 -2.01 9.69 -13.37
C TYR A 215 -3.47 10.07 -13.53
N ARG A 216 -4.21 9.31 -14.32
CA ARG A 216 -5.67 9.35 -14.25
C ARG A 216 -6.13 8.88 -12.87
N GLU A 217 -7.20 9.48 -12.35
CA GLU A 217 -7.84 8.99 -11.14
C GLU A 217 -8.32 7.54 -11.32
N PRO A 218 -7.86 6.58 -10.49
CA PRO A 218 -8.30 5.19 -10.60
C PRO A 218 -9.79 5.04 -10.29
N SER A 219 -10.51 4.27 -11.10
CA SER A 219 -11.93 3.98 -10.86
C SER A 219 -12.09 3.08 -9.63
N LEU A 220 -12.83 3.57 -8.63
CA LEU A 220 -13.11 2.84 -7.41
C LEU A 220 -14.14 1.73 -7.67
N HIS A 221 -13.78 0.49 -7.40
CA HIS A 221 -14.67 -0.67 -7.49
C HIS A 221 -15.07 -1.15 -6.09
N ASP A 222 -16.31 -1.64 -5.95
CA ASP A 222 -16.84 -2.16 -4.70
C ASP A 222 -16.32 -3.58 -4.43
N LEU A 223 -16.07 -3.89 -3.15
CA LEU A 223 -15.56 -5.20 -2.73
C LEU A 223 -16.55 -6.35 -3.03
N THR A 224 -17.85 -6.05 -3.09
CA THR A 224 -18.93 -7.02 -3.30
C THR A 224 -18.99 -7.55 -4.73
N GLU A 225 -18.46 -6.82 -5.71
CA GLU A 225 -18.45 -7.23 -7.12
C GLU A 225 -17.49 -8.41 -7.38
N PHE A 226 -16.43 -8.54 -6.56
CA PHE A 226 -15.43 -9.60 -6.68
C PHE A 226 -15.81 -10.92 -6.01
N SER A 227 -16.82 -10.91 -5.13
CA SER A 227 -17.35 -12.15 -4.51
C SER A 227 -18.01 -13.08 -5.55
N ARG A 228 -18.26 -12.60 -6.77
CA ARG A 228 -18.85 -13.37 -7.88
C ARG A 228 -17.80 -13.93 -8.85
N SER A 229 -16.54 -13.51 -8.74
CA SER A 229 -15.50 -13.78 -9.74
C SER A 229 -14.14 -14.01 -9.08
N GLY A 230 -13.89 -15.21 -8.53
CA GLY A 230 -12.54 -15.58 -8.09
C GLY A 230 -12.48 -16.48 -6.86
N SER A 231 -12.93 -17.72 -6.99
CA SER A 231 -12.50 -18.82 -6.13
C SER A 231 -11.03 -19.13 -6.44
N GLY A 232 -10.12 -18.33 -5.90
CA GLY A 232 -8.69 -18.59 -5.88
C GLY A 232 -8.34 -19.39 -4.63
N THR A 233 -8.33 -20.71 -4.73
CA THR A 233 -7.86 -21.61 -3.67
C THR A 233 -6.38 -21.33 -3.35
N PRO A 234 -5.97 -21.29 -2.06
CA PRO A 234 -4.56 -21.29 -1.69
C PRO A 234 -3.88 -22.56 -2.20
N THR A 235 -2.74 -22.41 -2.87
CA THR A 235 -1.95 -23.50 -3.43
C THR A 235 -1.51 -24.51 -2.38
N LYS A 236 -1.85 -25.76 -2.69
CA LYS A 236 -1.64 -27.04 -2.00
C LYS A 236 -0.16 -27.35 -1.74
N SER A 237 0.22 -27.61 -0.50
CA SER A 237 1.37 -28.47 -0.18
C SER A 237 1.03 -29.92 -0.51
N ARG A 238 1.82 -30.52 -1.39
CA ARG A 238 1.79 -31.95 -1.72
C ARG A 238 2.50 -32.76 -0.64
N SER A 239 1.82 -33.78 -0.13
CA SER A 239 2.44 -35.07 0.18
C SER A 239 1.49 -36.17 -0.27
N ALA A 240 1.98 -37.03 -1.18
CA ALA A 240 1.41 -38.30 -1.60
C ALA A 240 1.24 -39.23 -0.37
N SER A 241 0.34 -40.21 -0.32
CA SER A 241 0.05 -41.21 -1.35
C SER A 241 -1.37 -41.79 -1.18
N ALA A 242 -2.01 -42.06 -2.32
CA ALA A 242 -3.16 -42.94 -2.42
C ALA A 242 -2.69 -44.39 -2.46
N VAL A 243 -3.34 -45.28 -1.71
CA VAL A 243 -3.49 -46.69 -2.08
C VAL A 243 -4.93 -47.08 -1.80
N LEU A 244 -5.63 -47.49 -2.86
CA LEU A 244 -7.01 -47.97 -2.87
C LEU A 244 -7.06 -49.47 -2.56
N ASN A 245 -8.14 -49.87 -1.89
CA ASN A 245 -8.92 -51.12 -2.03
C ASN A 245 -9.52 -51.43 -0.64
N GLY A 246 -10.83 -51.56 -0.45
CA GLY A 246 -11.75 -52.47 -1.12
C GLY A 246 -12.38 -53.30 -0.01
N GLY A 247 -13.69 -53.14 0.22
CA GLY A 247 -14.33 -53.51 1.49
C GLY A 247 -14.58 -55.01 1.74
N LYS A 248 -14.93 -55.34 2.99
CA LYS A 248 -15.85 -56.40 3.40
C LYS A 248 -16.19 -56.28 4.89
N ALA A 249 -17.27 -56.94 5.28
CA ALA A 249 -18.17 -56.63 6.39
C ALA A 249 -17.90 -57.41 7.70
N VAL A 250 -18.66 -57.03 8.75
CA VAL A 250 -19.12 -57.83 9.92
C VAL A 250 -18.09 -58.18 11.01
N SER A 251 -18.26 -57.65 12.22
CA SER A 251 -18.79 -58.40 13.38
C SER A 251 -18.68 -57.59 14.69
N GLN A 252 -19.67 -57.82 15.55
CA GLN A 252 -19.80 -57.41 16.95
C GLN A 252 -18.64 -57.93 17.82
N ASN A 253 -18.29 -57.22 18.90
CA ASN A 253 -18.50 -57.71 20.28
C ASN A 253 -18.10 -56.69 21.36
N GLU A 254 -18.79 -56.85 22.49
CA GLU A 254 -18.79 -56.07 23.73
C GLU A 254 -17.54 -56.24 24.62
N SER A 255 -17.49 -55.38 25.66
CA SER A 255 -17.00 -55.63 27.03
C SER A 255 -15.51 -55.85 27.27
N THR A 256 -14.86 -54.89 27.97
CA THR A 256 -14.71 -54.86 29.44
C THR A 256 -14.05 -53.54 29.85
#